data_AF-A0A3C0QIX5-F1
#
_entry.id   AF-A0A3C0QIX5-F1
#
_cell.length_a   1.000
_cell.length_b   1.000
_cell.length_c   1.000
_cell.angle_alpha   90.00
_cell.angle_beta   90.00
_cell.angle_gamma   90.00
#
_symmetry.space_group_name_H-M   'P 1'
#
loop_
_entity.id
_entity.type
_entity.pdbx_description
1 polymer ?
#
loop_
_entity_poly.entity_id
_entity_poly.type
_entity_poly.pdbx_seq_one_letter_code
_entity_poly.pdbx_strand_id
1 'polypeptide(L)'
;MKRKSVKMILSLIAGLVLFVIMGTACSNELSAEPLENNVSGHVPILEKIAEKFDLDIDEVKDFLEELKEERRAGAKERFEERLDGLVEDGKITDDQKGAILEKKEEIEAFREELEDMKVSQAREAIKEMKEELRDWAEENDLELKHFFPENVRKRFKPGSSINSGPGFRW
;
A
#
# COMPACT_ATOMS: atom_id res chain seq x y z
N MET A 1 13.34 -39.84 -15.21
CA MET A 1 13.12 -38.77 -16.22
C MET A 1 13.62 -37.43 -15.67
N LYS A 2 13.99 -36.51 -16.57
CA LYS A 2 15.04 -35.49 -16.43
C LYS A 2 14.67 -34.32 -15.49
N ARG A 3 15.50 -34.09 -14.45
CA ARG A 3 15.55 -32.88 -13.62
C ARG A 3 16.25 -31.75 -14.40
N LYS A 4 15.53 -31.04 -15.26
CA LYS A 4 16.11 -29.96 -16.09
C LYS A 4 15.37 -28.61 -16.02
N SER A 5 14.19 -28.54 -15.42
CA SER A 5 13.36 -27.32 -15.45
C SER A 5 13.59 -26.33 -14.31
N VAL A 6 14.05 -26.76 -13.12
CA VAL A 6 14.19 -25.86 -11.95
C VAL A 6 15.38 -24.90 -12.07
N LYS A 7 16.47 -25.31 -12.75
CA LYS A 7 17.64 -24.44 -12.96
C LYS A 7 17.42 -23.35 -14.01
N MET A 8 16.42 -23.50 -14.90
CA MET A 8 16.09 -22.45 -15.88
C MET A 8 15.26 -21.32 -15.25
N ILE A 9 14.43 -21.61 -14.24
CA ILE A 9 13.62 -20.60 -13.54
C ILE A 9 14.48 -19.77 -12.58
N LEU A 10 15.45 -20.40 -11.90
CA LEU A 10 16.42 -19.69 -11.05
C LEU A 10 17.40 -18.80 -11.84
N SER A 11 17.50 -18.94 -13.16
CA SER A 11 18.39 -18.10 -13.99
C SER A 11 17.67 -16.90 -14.63
N LEU A 12 16.34 -16.84 -14.62
CA LEU A 12 15.57 -15.74 -15.21
C LEU A 12 15.28 -14.61 -14.21
N ILE A 13 15.29 -14.91 -12.91
CA ILE A 13 15.09 -13.92 -11.83
C ILE A 13 16.36 -13.07 -11.58
N ALA A 14 17.53 -13.54 -12.01
CA ALA A 14 18.80 -12.80 -11.90
C ALA A 14 19.02 -11.76 -13.02
N GLY A 15 18.08 -11.59 -13.96
CA GLY A 15 18.29 -10.86 -15.21
C GLY A 15 17.57 -9.52 -15.38
N LEU A 16 16.71 -9.09 -14.44
CA LEU A 16 15.85 -7.92 -14.65
C LEU A 16 15.95 -6.87 -13.52
N VAL A 17 17.16 -6.64 -13.02
CA VAL A 17 17.48 -5.47 -12.17
C VAL A 17 18.57 -4.66 -12.86
N LEU A 18 18.20 -3.98 -13.96
CA LEU A 18 19.04 -2.92 -14.51
C LEU A 18 18.19 -1.96 -15.35
N PHE A 19 17.29 -1.24 -14.66
CA PHE A 19 16.87 0.08 -15.13
C PHE A 19 17.42 1.12 -14.16
N VAL A 20 18.71 1.43 -14.35
CA VAL A 20 19.34 2.63 -13.81
C VAL A 20 18.74 3.81 -14.57
N ILE A 21 17.76 4.50 -13.98
CA ILE A 21 17.36 5.82 -14.45
C ILE A 21 18.43 6.80 -13.95
N MET A 22 19.34 7.09 -14.88
CA MET A 22 20.36 8.11 -14.82
C MET A 22 19.72 9.47 -14.46
N GLY A 23 19.99 9.95 -13.25
CA GLY A 23 19.71 11.32 -12.86
C GLY A 23 20.76 12.28 -13.44
N THR A 24 20.28 13.24 -14.25
CA THR A 24 20.86 14.58 -14.52
C THR A 24 19.79 15.32 -15.34
N ALA A 25 19.35 16.54 -15.09
CA ALA A 25 19.68 17.56 -14.13
C ALA A 25 18.49 18.53 -14.10
N CYS A 26 17.99 18.93 -12.93
CA CYS A 26 17.14 20.10 -12.81
C CYS A 26 17.83 21.06 -11.84
N SER A 27 18.42 22.10 -12.44
CA SER A 27 18.96 23.28 -11.78
C SER A 27 17.89 23.95 -10.92
N ASN A 28 18.32 24.46 -9.77
CA ASN A 28 17.51 25.20 -8.81
C ASN A 28 16.92 26.48 -9.42
N GLU A 29 15.60 26.54 -9.57
CA GLU A 29 14.85 27.80 -9.50
C GLU A 29 13.69 27.59 -8.51
N LEU A 30 13.90 28.13 -7.30
CA LEU A 30 12.88 28.29 -6.26
C LEU A 30 11.80 29.26 -6.77
N SER A 31 10.83 28.74 -7.51
CA SER A 31 9.51 29.38 -7.61
C SER A 31 8.63 28.79 -6.53
N ALA A 32 8.03 29.67 -5.71
CA ALA A 32 7.04 29.31 -4.72
C ALA A 32 5.81 28.72 -5.43
N GLU A 33 5.69 27.39 -5.41
CA GLU A 33 4.52 26.66 -5.90
C GLU A 33 3.36 26.82 -4.89
N PRO A 34 2.12 27.05 -5.35
CA PRO A 34 0.95 27.16 -4.48
C PRO A 34 0.64 25.78 -3.89
N LEU A 35 0.55 25.66 -2.55
CA LEU A 35 0.12 24.47 -1.77
C LEU A 35 -0.44 23.35 -2.67
N GLU A 36 0.46 22.59 -3.27
CA GLU A 36 0.04 21.53 -4.17
C GLU A 36 -0.52 20.43 -3.30
N ASN A 37 -1.70 19.95 -3.68
CA ASN A 37 -2.44 18.92 -2.98
C ASN A 37 -1.65 17.60 -3.00
N ASN A 38 -0.64 17.49 -2.14
CA ASN A 38 0.04 16.24 -1.82
C ASN A 38 -0.97 15.32 -1.13
N VAL A 39 -0.76 14.01 -1.25
CA VAL A 39 -1.66 13.02 -0.66
C VAL A 39 -1.75 13.17 0.87
N SER A 40 -0.70 13.70 1.50
CA SER A 40 -0.65 14.07 2.92
C SER A 40 -1.52 15.31 3.24
N GLY A 41 -2.84 15.18 3.11
CA GLY A 41 -3.82 16.22 3.47
C GLY A 41 -4.05 16.40 4.98
N HIS A 42 -3.15 15.89 5.84
CA HIS A 42 -3.35 15.84 7.30
C HIS A 42 -2.85 17.08 8.05
N VAL A 43 -1.91 17.82 7.47
CA VAL A 43 -1.30 19.00 8.09
C VAL A 43 -2.32 20.04 8.61
N PRO A 44 -3.36 20.45 7.86
CA PRO A 44 -4.25 21.53 8.30
C PRO A 44 -5.24 21.15 9.42
N ILE A 45 -5.40 19.86 9.73
CA ILE A 45 -6.24 19.40 10.85
C ILE A 45 -5.41 19.33 12.12
N LEU A 46 -4.15 18.88 12.04
CA LEU A 46 -3.26 18.76 13.18
C LEU A 46 -2.96 20.12 13.80
N GLU A 47 -2.69 21.13 12.98
CA GLU A 47 -2.48 22.51 13.44
C GLU A 47 -3.67 23.04 14.25
N LYS A 48 -4.90 22.80 13.79
CA LYS A 48 -6.12 23.22 14.49
C LYS A 48 -6.37 22.49 15.80
N ILE A 49 -6.00 21.20 15.87
CA ILE A 49 -6.13 20.41 17.10
C ILE A 49 -5.09 20.88 18.11
N ALA A 50 -3.84 21.02 17.69
CA ALA A 50 -2.76 21.49 18.54
C ALA A 50 -3.05 22.89 19.12
N GLU A 51 -3.49 23.83 18.28
CA GLU A 51 -3.89 25.17 18.71
C GLU A 51 -5.09 25.15 19.67
N LYS A 52 -6.09 24.29 19.43
CA LYS A 52 -7.29 24.23 20.27
C LYS A 52 -7.01 23.69 21.67
N PHE A 53 -6.06 22.77 21.79
CA PHE A 53 -5.74 22.07 23.04
C PHE A 53 -4.40 22.48 23.65
N ASP A 54 -3.72 23.47 23.06
CA ASP A 54 -2.41 23.98 23.49
C ASP A 54 -1.36 22.85 23.57
N LEU A 55 -1.32 22.03 22.52
CA LEU A 55 -0.38 20.90 22.39
C LEU A 55 0.79 21.27 21.49
N ASP A 56 1.95 20.68 21.75
CA ASP A 56 3.09 20.75 20.83
C ASP A 56 2.79 19.96 19.55
N ILE A 57 2.96 20.60 18.39
CA ILE A 57 2.61 20.01 17.09
C ILE A 57 3.53 18.83 16.76
N ASP A 58 4.81 18.92 17.13
CA ASP A 58 5.79 17.89 16.79
C ASP A 58 5.60 16.67 17.71
N GLU A 59 5.30 16.86 18.99
CA GLU A 59 4.90 15.75 19.88
C GLU A 59 3.64 15.01 19.38
N VAL A 60 2.66 15.75 18.83
CA VAL A 60 1.45 15.16 18.25
C VAL A 60 1.76 14.38 16.97
N LYS A 61 2.68 14.86 16.12
CA LYS A 61 3.12 14.12 14.93
C LYS A 61 3.82 12.84 15.31
N ASP A 62 4.78 12.90 16.22
CA ASP A 62 5.55 11.75 16.70
C ASP A 62 4.62 10.66 17.27
N PHE A 63 3.65 11.06 18.10
CA PHE A 63 2.64 10.14 18.63
C PHE A 63 1.77 9.50 17.53
N LEU A 64 1.41 10.26 16.49
CA LEU A 64 0.63 9.73 15.37
C LEU A 64 1.44 8.78 14.49
N GLU A 65 2.73 9.03 14.32
CA GLU A 65 3.66 8.12 13.66
C GLU A 65 3.78 6.81 14.45
N GLU A 66 3.97 6.88 15.77
CA GLU A 66 3.96 5.70 16.65
C GLU A 66 2.66 4.89 16.52
N LEU A 67 1.50 5.57 16.56
CA LEU A 67 0.20 4.92 16.33
C LEU A 67 0.04 4.35 14.91
N LYS A 68 0.66 4.97 13.90
CA LYS A 68 0.65 4.46 12.51
C LYS A 68 1.46 3.16 12.45
N GLU A 69 2.61 3.11 13.09
CA GLU A 69 3.48 1.93 13.18
C GLU A 69 2.81 0.79 13.94
N GLU A 70 2.22 1.05 15.11
CA GLU A 70 1.50 0.04 15.90
C GLU A 70 0.36 -0.59 15.07
N ARG A 71 -0.41 0.25 14.37
CA ARG A 71 -1.47 -0.24 13.48
C ARG A 71 -0.94 -1.02 12.28
N ARG A 72 0.21 -0.62 11.71
CA ARG A 72 0.86 -1.35 10.61
C ARG A 72 1.28 -2.75 11.08
N ALA A 73 1.91 -2.86 12.25
CA ALA A 73 2.28 -4.14 12.85
C ALA A 73 1.06 -5.04 13.07
N GLY A 74 0.01 -4.52 13.71
CA GLY A 74 -1.23 -5.28 13.93
C GLY A 74 -2.00 -5.60 12.64
N ALA A 75 -1.79 -4.86 11.55
CA ALA A 75 -2.35 -5.19 10.24
C ALA A 75 -1.54 -6.28 9.53
N LYS A 76 -0.21 -6.30 9.68
CA LYS A 76 0.67 -7.34 9.14
C LYS A 76 0.35 -8.70 9.78
N GLU A 77 0.25 -8.75 11.10
CA GLU A 77 -0.10 -9.97 11.83
C GLU A 77 -1.45 -10.56 11.38
N ARG A 78 -2.51 -9.75 11.35
CA ARG A 78 -3.84 -10.20 10.87
C ARG A 78 -3.84 -10.63 9.41
N PHE A 79 -2.96 -10.05 8.59
CA PHE A 79 -2.82 -10.44 7.19
C PHE A 79 -2.16 -11.81 7.08
N GLU A 80 -1.08 -12.04 7.82
CA GLU A 80 -0.40 -13.34 7.92
C GLU A 80 -1.35 -14.43 8.44
N GLU A 81 -2.05 -14.20 9.56
CA GLU A 81 -3.05 -15.13 10.11
C GLU A 81 -4.14 -15.49 9.10
N ARG A 82 -4.59 -14.51 8.31
CA ARG A 82 -5.58 -14.78 7.25
C ARG A 82 -5.01 -15.69 6.17
N LEU A 83 -3.76 -15.47 5.76
CA LEU A 83 -3.11 -16.33 4.77
C LEU A 83 -2.91 -17.74 5.31
N ASP A 84 -2.56 -17.90 6.59
CA ASP A 84 -2.52 -19.20 7.25
C ASP A 84 -3.86 -19.92 7.15
N GLY A 85 -4.97 -19.25 7.48
CA GLY A 85 -6.30 -19.83 7.30
C GLY A 85 -6.62 -20.20 5.84
N LEU A 86 -6.11 -19.45 4.84
CA LEU A 86 -6.29 -19.80 3.43
C LEU A 86 -5.44 -21.01 2.99
N VAL A 87 -4.26 -21.20 3.59
CA VAL A 87 -3.43 -22.40 3.39
C VAL A 87 -4.11 -23.61 4.02
N GLU A 88 -4.59 -23.49 5.26
CA GLU A 88 -5.34 -24.55 5.95
C GLU A 88 -6.61 -24.96 5.20
N ASP A 89 -7.33 -23.98 4.64
CA ASP A 89 -8.50 -24.19 3.78
C ASP A 89 -8.15 -24.79 2.40
N GLY A 90 -6.87 -24.91 2.06
CA GLY A 90 -6.39 -25.39 0.77
C GLY A 90 -6.70 -24.46 -0.41
N LYS A 91 -7.00 -23.18 -0.14
CA LYS A 91 -7.30 -22.17 -1.17
C LYS A 91 -6.04 -21.59 -1.81
N ILE A 92 -4.94 -21.59 -1.06
CA ILE A 92 -3.60 -21.24 -1.54
C ILE A 92 -2.58 -22.26 -1.00
N THR A 93 -1.41 -22.34 -1.62
CA THR A 93 -0.28 -23.14 -1.13
C THR A 93 0.65 -22.34 -0.22
N ASP A 94 1.55 -23.01 0.51
CA ASP A 94 2.60 -22.34 1.30
C ASP A 94 3.51 -21.45 0.42
N ASP A 95 3.87 -21.92 -0.78
CA ASP A 95 4.67 -21.15 -1.73
C ASP A 95 3.93 -19.87 -2.18
N GLN A 96 2.61 -19.99 -2.43
CA GLN A 96 1.76 -18.85 -2.76
C GLN A 96 1.63 -17.87 -1.60
N LYS A 97 1.54 -18.35 -0.34
CA LYS A 97 1.57 -17.48 0.84
C LYS A 97 2.87 -16.67 0.87
N GLY A 98 4.02 -17.31 0.66
CA GLY A 98 5.32 -16.64 0.59
C GLY A 98 5.34 -15.53 -0.48
N ALA A 99 4.90 -15.85 -1.70
CA ALA A 99 4.85 -14.89 -2.80
C ALA A 99 3.89 -13.71 -2.51
N ILE A 100 2.77 -13.95 -1.83
CA ILE A 100 1.84 -12.89 -1.41
C ILE A 100 2.48 -11.96 -0.39
N LEU A 101 3.25 -12.48 0.57
CA LEU A 101 3.92 -11.66 1.58
C LEU A 101 5.00 -10.78 0.96
N GLU A 102 5.80 -11.31 0.05
CA GLU A 102 6.80 -10.53 -0.69
C GLU A 102 6.15 -9.42 -1.50
N LYS A 103 5.10 -9.74 -2.29
CA LYS A 103 4.37 -8.74 -3.08
C LYS A 103 3.68 -7.70 -2.19
N LYS A 104 3.28 -8.06 -0.96
CA LYS A 104 2.69 -7.14 0.00
C LYS A 104 3.68 -6.07 0.48
N GLU A 105 4.95 -6.43 0.63
CA GLU A 105 6.04 -5.50 1.01
C GLU A 105 6.34 -4.53 -0.14
N GLU A 106 6.37 -5.01 -1.40
CA GLU A 106 6.49 -4.13 -2.57
C GLU A 106 5.35 -3.08 -2.63
N ILE A 107 4.11 -3.51 -2.39
CA ILE A 107 2.94 -2.61 -2.35
C ILE A 107 3.05 -1.60 -1.20
N GLU A 108 3.67 -1.97 -0.07
CA GLU A 108 3.89 -1.04 1.05
C GLU A 108 4.92 0.03 0.70
N ALA A 109 6.05 -0.36 0.12
CA ALA A 109 7.06 0.58 -0.36
C ALA A 109 6.47 1.55 -1.40
N PHE A 110 5.69 1.03 -2.35
CA PHE A 110 4.99 1.86 -3.33
C PHE A 110 4.04 2.87 -2.67
N ARG A 111 3.31 2.46 -1.61
CA ARG A 111 2.42 3.38 -0.88
C ARG A 111 3.16 4.51 -0.18
N GLU A 112 4.37 4.25 0.31
CA GLU A 112 5.21 5.27 0.91
C GLU A 112 5.70 6.26 -0.14
N GLU A 113 6.09 5.77 -1.32
CA GLU A 113 6.46 6.63 -2.46
C GLU A 113 5.30 7.56 -2.91
N LEU A 114 4.06 7.09 -2.80
CA LEU A 114 2.88 7.89 -3.12
C LEU A 114 2.63 9.06 -2.15
N GLU A 115 3.15 9.02 -0.91
CA GLU A 115 2.91 10.08 0.08
C GLU A 115 3.45 11.43 -0.40
N ASP A 116 4.54 11.41 -1.18
CA ASP A 116 5.24 12.58 -1.72
C ASP A 116 4.78 13.01 -3.13
N MET A 117 3.89 12.25 -3.76
CA MET A 117 3.43 12.53 -5.13
C MET A 117 2.22 13.48 -5.17
N LYS A 118 2.10 14.25 -6.26
CA LYS A 118 0.87 14.98 -6.59
C LYS A 118 -0.29 14.02 -6.79
N VAL A 119 -1.48 14.36 -6.33
CA VAL A 119 -2.69 13.51 -6.44
C VAL A 119 -2.99 13.00 -7.85
N SER A 120 -2.75 13.81 -8.90
CA SER A 120 -2.95 13.37 -10.29
C SER A 120 -1.97 12.27 -10.72
N GLN A 121 -0.69 12.42 -10.37
CA GLN A 121 0.35 11.44 -10.65
C GLN A 121 0.15 10.17 -9.82
N ALA A 122 -0.16 10.33 -8.54
CA ALA A 122 -0.48 9.23 -7.64
C ALA A 122 -1.65 8.37 -8.16
N ARG A 123 -2.67 8.98 -8.78
CA ARG A 123 -3.80 8.24 -9.35
C ARG A 123 -3.40 7.35 -10.52
N GLU A 124 -2.58 7.86 -11.44
CA GLU A 124 -2.10 7.07 -12.56
C GLU A 124 -1.16 5.95 -12.07
N ALA A 125 -0.23 6.26 -11.16
CA ALA A 125 0.65 5.25 -10.56
C ALA A 125 -0.15 4.13 -9.85
N ILE A 126 -1.20 4.48 -9.08
CA ILE A 126 -2.09 3.50 -8.45
C ILE A 126 -2.81 2.62 -9.49
N LYS A 127 -3.18 3.20 -10.64
CA LYS A 127 -3.86 2.46 -11.70
C LYS A 127 -2.90 1.44 -12.32
N GLU A 128 -1.69 1.86 -12.66
CA GLU A 128 -0.65 0.98 -13.20
C GLU A 128 -0.31 -0.15 -12.22
N MET A 129 -0.07 0.16 -10.94
CA MET A 129 0.17 -0.83 -9.89
C MET A 129 -0.98 -1.84 -9.73
N LYS A 130 -2.24 -1.41 -9.94
CA LYS A 130 -3.39 -2.34 -9.90
C LYS A 130 -3.42 -3.29 -11.09
N GLU A 131 -3.05 -2.80 -12.28
CA GLU A 131 -2.95 -3.64 -13.47
C GLU A 131 -1.81 -4.65 -13.31
N GLU A 132 -0.63 -4.19 -12.88
CA GLU A 132 0.50 -5.06 -12.56
C GLU A 132 0.14 -6.13 -11.51
N LEU A 133 -0.53 -5.74 -10.42
CA LEU A 133 -0.91 -6.68 -9.38
C LEU A 133 -1.97 -7.69 -9.86
N ARG A 134 -2.87 -7.28 -10.77
CA ARG A 134 -3.83 -8.22 -11.39
C ARG A 134 -3.08 -9.24 -12.22
N ASP A 135 -2.19 -8.78 -13.09
CA ASP A 135 -1.48 -9.64 -14.03
C ASP A 135 -0.56 -10.60 -13.26
N TRP A 136 0.16 -10.11 -12.24
CA TRP A 136 0.93 -10.94 -11.31
C TRP A 136 0.07 -11.99 -10.59
N ALA A 137 -1.14 -11.62 -10.15
CA ALA A 137 -2.02 -12.56 -9.47
C ALA A 137 -2.52 -13.66 -10.43
N GLU A 138 -2.87 -13.30 -11.66
CA GLU A 138 -3.26 -14.25 -12.71
C GLU A 138 -2.11 -15.22 -13.04
N GLU A 139 -0.88 -14.74 -13.18
CA GLU A 139 0.31 -15.57 -13.44
C GLU A 139 0.64 -16.56 -12.31
N ASN A 140 0.23 -16.24 -11.08
CA ASN A 140 0.48 -17.08 -9.90
C ASN A 140 -0.75 -17.90 -9.48
N ASP A 141 -1.80 -17.96 -10.32
CA ASP A 141 -3.08 -18.63 -10.02
C ASP A 141 -3.72 -18.15 -8.70
N LEU A 142 -3.63 -16.84 -8.44
CA LEU A 142 -4.12 -16.17 -7.24
C LEU A 142 -5.30 -15.25 -7.54
N GLU A 143 -6.22 -15.16 -6.59
CA GLU A 143 -7.29 -14.16 -6.65
C GLU A 143 -6.89 -12.87 -5.92
N LEU A 144 -7.15 -11.71 -6.52
CA LEU A 144 -6.91 -10.39 -5.91
C LEU A 144 -7.58 -10.20 -4.53
N LYS A 145 -8.63 -10.97 -4.22
CA LYS A 145 -9.28 -10.95 -2.91
C LYS A 145 -8.36 -11.44 -1.78
N HIS A 146 -7.31 -12.21 -2.09
CA HIS A 146 -6.32 -12.67 -1.11
C HIS A 146 -5.40 -11.53 -0.63
N PHE A 147 -5.29 -10.44 -1.38
CA PHE A 147 -4.55 -9.23 -0.99
C PHE A 147 -5.43 -8.25 -0.22
N PHE A 148 -6.62 -7.96 -0.75
CA PHE A 148 -7.49 -6.92 -0.21
C PHE A 148 -8.67 -7.52 0.53
N PRO A 149 -8.85 -7.27 1.84
CA PRO A 149 -10.03 -7.72 2.55
C PRO A 149 -11.29 -7.18 1.87
N GLU A 150 -12.29 -8.03 1.72
CA GLU A 150 -13.53 -7.76 0.96
C GLU A 150 -14.32 -6.54 1.50
N ASN A 151 -14.05 -6.18 2.75
CA ASN A 151 -14.55 -5.01 3.47
C ASN A 151 -14.19 -3.68 2.77
N VAL A 152 -13.08 -3.65 2.02
CA VAL A 152 -12.64 -2.48 1.24
C VAL A 152 -13.51 -2.30 -0.01
N ARG A 153 -13.95 -3.41 -0.64
CA ARG A 153 -14.80 -3.38 -1.84
C ARG A 153 -16.22 -2.90 -1.55
N LYS A 154 -16.78 -3.21 -0.37
CA LYS A 154 -18.13 -2.75 0.03
C LYS A 154 -18.22 -1.24 0.29
N ARG A 155 -17.10 -0.58 0.60
CA ARG A 155 -17.03 0.88 0.85
C ARG A 155 -17.03 1.72 -0.43
N PHE A 156 -16.73 1.11 -1.58
CA PHE A 156 -16.55 1.76 -2.87
C PHE A 156 -17.58 1.30 -3.92
N LYS A 157 -18.79 0.90 -3.53
CA LYS A 157 -19.88 0.78 -4.51
C LYS A 157 -20.40 2.20 -4.82
N PRO A 158 -20.30 2.71 -6.06
CA PRO A 158 -21.03 3.91 -6.43
C PRO A 158 -22.53 3.61 -6.25
N GLY A 159 -23.14 4.24 -5.25
CA GLY A 159 -24.54 4.02 -4.87
C GLY A 159 -24.79 3.23 -3.58
N SER A 160 -23.76 2.78 -2.84
CA SER A 160 -24.00 2.37 -1.45
C SER A 160 -24.08 3.63 -0.59
N SER A 161 -25.29 3.97 -0.13
CA SER A 161 -25.45 4.92 0.96
C SER A 161 -24.51 4.51 2.09
N ILE A 162 -23.74 5.48 2.58
CA ILE A 162 -23.03 5.36 3.84
C ILE A 162 -24.13 5.09 4.86
N ASN A 163 -24.33 3.81 5.21
CA ASN A 163 -25.13 3.47 6.38
C ASN A 163 -24.30 3.99 7.54
N SER A 164 -24.67 5.19 8.00
CA SER A 164 -24.19 5.79 9.23
C SER A 164 -24.26 4.70 10.30
N GLY A 165 -23.12 4.35 10.89
CA GLY A 165 -23.11 3.53 12.09
C GLY A 165 -24.11 4.10 13.12
N PRO A 166 -24.57 3.28 14.09
CA PRO A 166 -25.59 3.70 15.04
C PRO A 166 -25.20 5.07 15.59
N GLY A 167 -26.03 6.08 15.29
CA GLY A 167 -25.73 7.46 15.57
C GLY A 167 -25.34 7.63 17.03
N PHE A 168 -24.21 8.26 17.26
CA PHE A 168 -23.89 8.83 18.57
C PHE A 168 -25.01 9.82 18.92
N ARG A 169 -25.92 9.37 19.77
CA ARG A 169 -26.92 10.20 20.42
C ARG A 169 -26.25 10.77 21.66
N TRP A 170 -26.02 12.08 21.66
CA TRP A 170 -25.72 12.86 22.86
C TRP A 170 -26.92 12.82 23.82
#